data_AF-A0A2V8IGT9-F1
#
_entry.id   AF-A0A2V8IGT9-F1
#
_cell.length_a   1.000
_cell.length_b   1.000
_cell.length_c   1.000
_cell.angle_alpha   90.00
_cell.angle_beta   90.00
_cell.angle_gamma   90.00
#
_symmetry.space_group_name_H-M   'P 1'
#
loop_
_entity.id
_entity.type
_entity.pdbx_description
1 polymer ?
#
loop_
_entity_poly.entity_id
_entity_poly.type
_entity_poly.pdbx_seq_one_letter_code
_entity_poly.pdbx_strand_id
1 'polypeptide(L)'
;GLLIAAYPFFCYYLSAPAEFWVRTPEVSVFNHEHPLRMVLNNIASHALMFHWRGGTFARDNYPGLPMMDPLSGLLLVSGLVILVRKADTFRRFMACTLVLNFLSGIFSASQEGAPYIYRTAAVIVPAFLAAGAGLEWFAEKAGARKLLILAAPIVALNLYFYFSLERKNVAAMRVMAYEPRLIGLDVGRDNLPVWLVIPDVLTQTELHSKPAEEYANANPAVLLPAALWKLAIINFSGRYDIHQTLSENLAHPKDMYFVEPSVLTAGLPQGPAKIIFKSGNPELTRTADRLAGSVRPVPDILGEPLLTVAEFR
;
A
#
# COMPACT_ATOMS: atom_id res chain seq x y z
N GLY A 1 -3.43 4.94 32.06
CA GLY A 1 -3.91 4.91 30.67
C GLY A 1 -3.10 5.85 29.80
N LEU A 2 -3.53 7.11 29.67
CA LEU A 2 -2.89 8.12 28.80
C LEU A 2 -1.38 8.28 29.04
N LEU A 3 -0.95 8.42 30.29
CA LEU A 3 0.48 8.59 30.61
C LEU A 3 1.32 7.37 30.22
N ILE A 4 0.76 6.17 30.31
CA ILE A 4 1.44 4.92 29.91
C ILE A 4 1.56 4.88 28.38
N ALA A 5 0.49 5.25 27.65
CA ALA A 5 0.50 5.31 26.19
C ALA A 5 1.44 6.40 25.64
N ALA A 6 1.54 7.54 26.34
CA ALA A 6 2.38 8.67 25.95
C ALA A 6 3.84 8.52 26.41
N TYR A 7 4.14 7.63 27.36
CA TYR A 7 5.47 7.48 27.95
C TYR A 7 6.59 7.28 26.92
N PRO A 8 6.52 6.33 25.96
CA PRO A 8 7.62 6.14 25.00
C PRO A 8 7.84 7.38 24.12
N PHE A 9 6.78 8.07 23.71
CA PHE A 9 6.88 9.33 22.97
C PHE A 9 7.51 10.44 23.80
N PHE A 10 7.14 10.54 25.09
CA PHE A 10 7.71 11.51 26.00
C PHE A 10 9.20 11.25 26.25
N CYS A 11 9.59 10.00 26.48
CA CYS A 11 10.99 9.60 26.59
C CYS A 11 11.79 9.98 25.34
N TYR A 12 11.26 9.69 24.15
CA TYR A 12 11.93 10.03 22.89
C TYR A 12 12.04 11.54 22.67
N TYR A 13 10.98 12.31 22.98
CA TYR A 13 11.02 13.77 22.92
C TYR A 13 12.08 14.36 23.84
N LEU A 14 12.23 13.81 25.06
CA LEU A 14 13.27 14.24 26.00
C LEU A 14 14.69 13.84 25.55
N SER A 15 14.86 12.68 24.91
CA SER A 15 16.18 12.22 24.47
C SER A 15 16.66 12.88 23.17
N ALA A 16 15.74 13.14 22.23
CA ALA A 16 16.07 13.63 20.90
C ALA A 16 15.02 14.65 20.38
N PRO A 17 14.88 15.82 21.03
CA PRO A 17 13.83 16.78 20.71
C PRO A 17 13.93 17.34 19.28
N ALA A 18 15.14 17.56 18.77
CA ALA A 18 15.34 18.06 17.41
C ALA A 18 14.90 17.03 16.35
N GLU A 19 15.22 15.76 16.56
CA GLU A 19 14.82 14.66 15.66
C GLU A 19 13.31 14.44 15.68
N PHE A 20 12.67 14.57 16.85
CA PHE A 20 11.22 14.49 16.98
C PHE A 20 10.49 15.51 16.11
N TRP A 21 11.02 16.73 15.99
CA TRP A 21 10.38 17.81 15.24
C TRP A 21 10.84 17.95 13.78
N VAL A 22 11.79 17.11 13.31
CA VAL A 22 12.50 17.32 12.03
C VAL A 22 11.58 17.48 10.82
N ARG A 23 10.46 16.74 10.76
CA ARG A 23 9.49 16.79 9.65
C ARG A 23 8.41 17.85 9.80
N THR A 24 8.24 18.43 10.99
CA THR A 24 7.10 19.32 11.28
C THR A 24 7.11 20.59 10.43
N PRO A 25 8.26 21.27 10.21
CA PRO A 25 8.31 22.41 9.30
C PRO A 25 7.91 22.06 7.86
N GLU A 26 8.20 20.85 7.40
CA GLU A 26 7.92 20.44 6.01
C GLU A 26 6.45 20.10 5.78
N VAL A 27 5.75 19.62 6.82
CA VAL A 27 4.38 19.12 6.71
C VAL A 27 3.36 20.02 7.40
N SER A 28 3.76 21.11 8.05
CA SER A 28 2.84 22.03 8.73
C SER A 28 2.06 22.87 7.73
N VAL A 29 0.73 22.89 7.85
CA VAL A 29 -0.14 23.76 7.04
C VAL A 29 0.19 25.25 7.22
N PHE A 30 0.74 25.63 8.38
CA PHE A 30 1.03 27.01 8.72
C PHE A 30 2.24 27.58 7.98
N ASN A 31 3.04 26.72 7.35
CA ASN A 31 4.16 27.13 6.51
C ASN A 31 3.77 27.31 5.03
N HIS A 32 2.49 27.11 4.70
CA HIS A 32 1.97 27.35 3.36
C HIS A 32 1.72 28.86 3.13
N GLU A 33 1.81 29.33 1.88
CA GLU A 33 1.56 30.74 1.51
C GLU A 33 0.17 31.26 1.92
N HIS A 34 -0.82 30.35 1.94
CA HIS A 34 -2.21 30.62 2.28
C HIS A 34 -2.75 29.61 3.31
N PRO A 35 -2.35 29.70 4.59
CA PRO A 35 -2.58 28.65 5.58
C PRO A 35 -4.07 28.47 5.90
N LEU A 36 -4.83 29.56 6.04
CA LEU A 36 -6.27 29.49 6.31
C LEU A 36 -7.04 28.80 5.16
N ARG A 37 -6.73 29.17 3.91
CA ARG A 37 -7.35 28.54 2.73
C ARG A 37 -7.02 27.06 2.67
N MET A 38 -5.78 26.68 3.00
CA MET A 38 -5.37 25.27 3.03
C MET A 38 -6.09 24.50 4.14
N VAL A 39 -6.24 25.06 5.34
CA VAL A 39 -7.03 24.44 6.43
C VAL A 39 -8.49 24.20 5.99
N LEU A 40 -9.14 25.21 5.40
CA LEU A 40 -10.53 25.06 4.91
C LEU A 40 -10.64 24.01 3.81
N ASN A 41 -9.68 23.98 2.87
CA ASN A 41 -9.63 22.96 1.83
C ASN A 41 -9.42 21.56 2.41
N ASN A 42 -8.54 21.43 3.42
CA ASN A 42 -8.30 20.17 4.09
C ASN A 42 -9.58 19.70 4.81
N ILE A 43 -10.26 20.58 5.55
CA ILE A 43 -11.54 20.24 6.21
C ILE A 43 -12.55 19.72 5.19
N ALA A 44 -12.77 20.46 4.09
CA ALA A 44 -13.72 20.05 3.05
C ALA A 44 -13.33 18.71 2.41
N SER A 45 -12.06 18.54 2.04
CA SER A 45 -11.58 17.33 1.38
C SER A 45 -11.71 16.09 2.28
N HIS A 46 -11.34 16.21 3.56
CA HIS A 46 -11.45 15.10 4.52
C HIS A 46 -12.91 14.79 4.88
N ALA A 47 -13.80 15.78 4.94
CA ALA A 47 -15.23 15.54 5.17
C ALA A 47 -15.89 14.79 4.00
N LEU A 48 -15.48 15.10 2.77
CA LEU A 48 -16.01 14.52 1.54
C LEU A 48 -15.38 13.16 1.17
N MET A 49 -14.26 12.79 1.82
CA MET A 49 -13.46 11.64 1.39
C MET A 49 -14.18 10.30 1.43
N PHE A 50 -15.19 10.15 2.28
CA PHE A 50 -15.90 8.88 2.44
C PHE A 50 -16.99 8.62 1.40
N HIS A 51 -17.55 9.65 0.76
CA HIS A 51 -18.74 9.50 -0.08
C HIS A 51 -18.68 10.25 -1.42
N TRP A 52 -17.70 11.15 -1.60
CA TRP A 52 -17.58 11.94 -2.83
C TRP A 52 -16.25 11.73 -3.55
N ARG A 53 -15.12 12.07 -2.90
CA ARG A 53 -13.80 11.99 -3.53
C ARG A 53 -12.71 11.70 -2.51
N GLY A 54 -12.04 10.57 -2.66
CA GLY A 54 -10.92 10.16 -1.81
C GLY A 54 -9.57 10.77 -2.20
N GLY A 55 -8.52 10.25 -1.58
CA GLY A 55 -7.14 10.61 -1.89
C GLY A 55 -6.75 10.19 -3.30
N THR A 56 -5.79 10.91 -3.90
CA THR A 56 -5.32 10.68 -5.27
C THR A 56 -4.10 9.75 -5.35
N PHE A 57 -3.49 9.44 -4.22
CA PHE A 57 -2.37 8.50 -4.13
C PHE A 57 -2.89 7.05 -4.10
N ALA A 58 -2.26 6.17 -4.85
CA ALA A 58 -2.69 4.79 -5.00
C ALA A 58 -2.36 3.90 -3.80
N ARG A 59 -1.46 4.38 -2.94
CA ARG A 59 -1.15 3.72 -1.66
C ARG A 59 -2.25 3.92 -0.62
N ASP A 60 -3.10 4.93 -0.81
CA ASP A 60 -4.19 5.30 0.07
C ASP A 60 -5.46 4.47 -0.20
N ASN A 61 -5.87 4.39 -1.47
CA ASN A 61 -6.94 3.55 -2.02
C ASN A 61 -6.84 3.62 -3.57
N TYR A 62 -7.81 3.07 -4.29
CA TYR A 62 -7.99 3.40 -5.71
C TYR A 62 -8.07 4.93 -5.90
N PRO A 63 -7.14 5.54 -6.68
CA PRO A 63 -7.02 6.99 -6.79
C PRO A 63 -8.35 7.71 -7.14
N GLY A 64 -8.72 8.67 -6.30
CA GLY A 64 -9.89 9.53 -6.43
C GLY A 64 -11.23 8.90 -6.04
N LEU A 65 -11.30 7.57 -5.90
CA LEU A 65 -12.52 6.93 -5.40
C LEU A 65 -12.73 7.24 -3.91
N PRO A 66 -13.98 7.35 -3.45
CA PRO A 66 -14.28 7.53 -2.03
C PRO A 66 -13.74 6.37 -1.18
N MET A 67 -13.46 6.65 0.10
CA MET A 67 -12.96 5.67 1.07
C MET A 67 -14.01 4.63 1.50
N MET A 68 -15.28 4.89 1.23
CA MET A 68 -16.36 3.93 1.45
C MET A 68 -17.13 3.74 0.15
N ASP A 69 -17.72 2.56 -0.01
CA ASP A 69 -18.70 2.39 -1.08
C ASP A 69 -19.87 3.38 -0.90
N PRO A 70 -20.55 3.78 -1.98
CA PRO A 70 -21.60 4.80 -1.90
C PRO A 70 -22.70 4.51 -0.87
N LEU A 71 -23.05 3.24 -0.65
CA LEU A 71 -24.09 2.85 0.30
C LEU A 71 -23.59 3.01 1.74
N SER A 72 -22.39 2.53 2.04
CA SER A 72 -21.74 2.75 3.35
C SER A 72 -21.51 4.24 3.64
N GLY A 73 -21.17 5.03 2.61
CA GLY A 73 -21.06 6.49 2.72
C GLY A 73 -22.39 7.17 3.11
N LEU A 74 -23.52 6.73 2.54
CA LEU A 74 -24.85 7.22 2.92
C LEU A 74 -25.23 6.82 4.35
N LEU A 75 -24.88 5.60 4.77
CA LEU A 75 -25.07 5.15 6.15
C LEU A 75 -24.24 5.97 7.13
N LEU A 76 -22.99 6.30 6.78
CA LEU A 76 -22.13 7.20 7.55
C LEU A 76 -22.80 8.56 7.74
N VAL A 77 -23.28 9.20 6.67
CA VAL A 77 -23.96 10.51 6.76
C VAL A 77 -25.18 10.42 7.68
N SER A 78 -25.99 9.36 7.55
CA SER A 78 -27.15 9.11 8.40
C SER A 78 -26.74 8.93 9.87
N GLY A 79 -25.68 8.18 10.12
CA GLY A 79 -25.07 7.97 11.43
C GLY A 79 -24.57 9.25 12.08
N LEU A 80 -23.89 10.11 11.32
CA LEU A 80 -23.42 11.41 11.79
C LEU A 80 -24.59 12.32 12.22
N VAL A 81 -25.70 12.32 11.45
CA VAL A 81 -26.91 13.06 11.86
C VAL A 81 -27.46 12.53 13.18
N ILE A 82 -27.47 11.21 13.39
CA ILE A 82 -27.92 10.60 14.66
C ILE A 82 -26.99 10.98 15.82
N LEU A 83 -25.68 10.93 15.60
CA LEU A 83 -24.66 11.29 16.59
C LEU A 83 -24.82 12.74 17.07
N VAL A 84 -25.14 13.67 16.16
CA VAL A 84 -25.35 15.09 16.51
C VAL A 84 -26.70 15.29 17.22
N ARG A 85 -27.75 14.59 16.81
CA ARG A 85 -29.11 14.78 17.38
C ARG A 85 -29.28 14.21 18.78
N LYS A 86 -28.54 13.16 19.14
CA LYS A 86 -28.59 12.53 20.46
C LYS A 86 -27.26 12.80 21.18
N ALA A 87 -27.25 13.76 22.09
CA ALA A 87 -26.02 14.22 22.75
C ALA A 87 -25.78 13.50 24.10
N ASP A 88 -25.83 12.17 24.15
CA ASP A 88 -25.35 11.42 25.31
C ASP A 88 -23.82 11.32 25.34
N THR A 89 -23.27 10.90 26.49
CA THR A 89 -21.83 10.82 26.72
C THR A 89 -21.09 9.99 25.69
N PHE A 90 -21.65 8.85 25.27
CA PHE A 90 -21.00 7.97 24.29
C PHE A 90 -20.97 8.63 22.91
N ARG A 91 -22.08 9.23 22.46
CA ARG A 91 -22.14 9.91 21.16
C ARG A 91 -21.25 11.16 21.11
N ARG A 92 -21.13 11.90 22.21
CA ARG A 92 -20.16 13.01 22.34
C ARG A 92 -18.73 12.50 22.26
N PHE A 93 -18.42 11.41 22.97
CA PHE A 93 -17.11 10.78 22.88
C PHE A 93 -16.78 10.37 21.44
N MET A 94 -17.73 9.72 20.73
CA MET A 94 -17.57 9.37 19.32
C MET A 94 -17.32 10.59 18.43
N ALA A 95 -18.09 11.67 18.59
CA ALA A 95 -17.88 12.90 17.84
C ALA A 95 -16.50 13.52 18.11
N CYS A 96 -16.06 13.56 19.39
CA CYS A 96 -14.72 14.02 19.75
C CYS A 96 -13.64 13.15 19.10
N THR A 97 -13.78 11.82 19.12
CA THR A 97 -12.81 10.94 18.47
C THR A 97 -12.75 11.17 16.96
N LEU A 98 -13.88 11.39 16.29
CA LEU A 98 -13.91 11.70 14.87
C LEU A 98 -13.13 12.99 14.57
N VAL A 99 -13.38 14.06 15.32
CA VAL A 99 -12.70 15.36 15.15
C VAL A 99 -11.20 15.23 15.42
N LEU A 100 -10.80 14.59 16.53
CA LEU A 100 -9.40 14.44 16.90
C LEU A 100 -8.60 13.65 15.86
N ASN A 101 -9.19 12.61 15.27
CA ASN A 101 -8.55 11.80 14.23
C ASN A 101 -8.36 12.55 12.90
N PHE A 102 -9.11 13.63 12.67
CA PHE A 102 -8.91 14.48 11.49
C PHE A 102 -7.88 15.59 11.68
N LEU A 103 -7.53 15.97 12.91
CA LEU A 103 -6.64 17.12 13.17
C LEU A 103 -5.27 16.94 12.51
N SER A 104 -4.72 15.72 12.52
CA SER A 104 -3.45 15.39 11.86
C SER A 104 -3.49 15.58 10.34
N GLY A 105 -4.64 15.35 9.70
CA GLY A 105 -4.83 15.63 8.28
C GLY A 105 -5.11 17.11 8.00
N ILE A 106 -5.93 17.75 8.85
CA ILE A 106 -6.34 19.15 8.69
C ILE A 106 -5.16 20.11 8.82
N PHE A 107 -4.29 19.90 9.81
CA PHE A 107 -3.15 20.78 10.07
C PHE A 107 -1.89 20.41 9.28
N SER A 108 -2.03 19.57 8.27
CA SER A 108 -0.89 19.09 7.51
C SER A 108 -0.99 19.45 6.02
N ALA A 109 0.17 19.71 5.43
CA ALA A 109 0.37 19.95 4.01
C ALA A 109 1.14 18.75 3.42
N SER A 110 0.74 18.30 2.24
CA SER A 110 1.49 17.31 1.47
C SER A 110 1.45 17.68 -0.01
N GLN A 111 2.48 17.26 -0.74
CA GLN A 111 2.51 17.35 -2.20
C GLN A 111 1.37 16.55 -2.86
N GLU A 112 0.79 15.62 -2.10
CA GLU A 112 -0.29 14.73 -2.51
C GLU A 112 -1.61 15.46 -2.78
N GLY A 113 -1.82 16.60 -2.09
CA GLY A 113 -3.13 17.22 -1.95
C GLY A 113 -4.04 16.44 -0.98
N ALA A 114 -4.91 17.16 -0.27
CA ALA A 114 -5.90 16.52 0.60
C ALA A 114 -6.98 15.79 -0.22
N PRO A 115 -7.62 14.73 0.32
CA PRO A 115 -7.48 14.20 1.69
C PRO A 115 -6.28 13.24 1.86
N TYR A 116 -5.70 13.20 3.07
CA TYR A 116 -4.51 12.40 3.40
C TYR A 116 -4.89 11.17 4.24
N ILE A 117 -5.09 10.02 3.61
CA ILE A 117 -5.62 8.86 4.34
C ILE A 117 -4.56 8.29 5.30
N TYR A 118 -3.29 8.19 4.90
CA TYR A 118 -2.21 7.81 5.83
C TYR A 118 -2.15 8.65 7.11
N ARG A 119 -2.50 9.94 7.06
CA ARG A 119 -2.44 10.83 8.22
C ARG A 119 -3.70 10.76 9.08
N THR A 120 -4.80 10.25 8.53
CA THR A 120 -6.11 10.24 9.17
C THR A 120 -6.69 8.82 9.33
N ALA A 121 -5.92 7.77 9.00
CA ALA A 121 -6.40 6.38 8.93
C ALA A 121 -7.17 5.91 10.17
N ALA A 122 -6.81 6.40 11.36
CA ALA A 122 -7.49 6.08 12.60
C ALA A 122 -8.96 6.56 12.66
N VAL A 123 -9.38 7.47 11.78
CA VAL A 123 -10.78 7.89 11.61
C VAL A 123 -11.68 6.75 11.12
N ILE A 124 -11.10 5.69 10.55
CA ILE A 124 -11.85 4.53 10.04
C ILE A 124 -12.76 3.94 11.12
N VAL A 125 -12.27 3.84 12.37
CA VAL A 125 -13.01 3.25 13.49
C VAL A 125 -14.27 4.07 13.82
N PRO A 126 -14.19 5.38 14.15
CA PRO A 126 -15.38 6.17 14.40
C PRO A 126 -16.29 6.33 13.18
N ALA A 127 -15.74 6.32 11.95
CA ALA A 127 -16.55 6.37 10.73
C ALA A 127 -17.42 5.11 10.56
N PHE A 128 -16.86 3.90 10.73
CA PHE A 128 -17.64 2.67 10.62
C PHE A 128 -18.63 2.49 11.78
N LEU A 129 -18.30 2.95 12.99
CA LEU A 129 -19.27 2.98 14.09
C LEU A 129 -20.44 3.93 13.80
N ALA A 130 -20.18 5.09 13.21
CA ALA A 130 -21.23 5.99 12.75
C ALA A 130 -22.08 5.33 11.64
N ALA A 131 -21.46 4.70 10.64
CA ALA A 131 -22.18 3.96 9.60
C ALA A 131 -23.07 2.85 10.18
N GLY A 132 -22.57 2.13 11.19
CA GLY A 132 -23.34 1.13 11.94
C GLY A 132 -24.58 1.72 12.64
N ALA A 133 -24.45 2.89 13.27
CA ALA A 133 -25.59 3.60 13.87
C ALA A 133 -26.63 4.04 12.81
N GLY A 134 -26.16 4.45 11.61
CA GLY A 134 -27.05 4.72 10.49
C GLY A 134 -27.81 3.46 10.05
N LEU A 135 -27.11 2.33 9.95
CA LEU A 135 -27.70 1.05 9.57
C LEU A 135 -28.73 0.55 10.59
N GLU A 136 -28.43 0.66 11.89
CA GLU A 136 -29.33 0.33 12.99
C GLU A 136 -30.62 1.17 12.91
N TRP A 137 -30.52 2.46 12.61
CA TRP A 137 -31.70 3.31 12.45
C TRP A 137 -32.61 2.85 11.30
N PHE A 138 -32.03 2.46 10.16
CA PHE A 138 -32.82 1.87 9.07
C PHE A 138 -33.39 0.50 9.44
N ALA A 139 -32.64 -0.30 10.21
CA ALA A 139 -33.05 -1.61 10.70
C ALA A 139 -34.33 -1.53 11.53
N GLU A 140 -34.38 -0.61 12.49
CA GLU A 140 -35.52 -0.40 13.38
C GLU A 140 -36.79 -0.03 12.61
N LYS A 141 -36.66 0.65 11.47
CA LYS A 141 -37.79 1.08 10.63
C LYS A 141 -38.24 0.02 9.62
N ALA A 142 -37.31 -0.76 9.08
CA ALA A 142 -37.58 -1.68 7.97
C ALA A 142 -37.75 -3.15 8.42
N GLY A 143 -37.14 -3.55 9.54
CA GLY A 143 -37.07 -4.90 10.06
C GLY A 143 -35.79 -5.66 9.65
N ALA A 144 -35.26 -6.50 10.54
CA ALA A 144 -33.95 -7.15 10.40
C ALA A 144 -33.77 -8.02 9.14
N ARG A 145 -34.82 -8.67 8.63
CA ARG A 145 -34.74 -9.45 7.37
C ARG A 145 -34.46 -8.56 6.16
N LYS A 146 -34.99 -7.33 6.13
CA LYS A 146 -34.71 -6.37 5.05
C LYS A 146 -33.29 -5.83 5.13
N LEU A 147 -32.70 -5.85 6.32
CA LEU A 147 -31.33 -5.43 6.59
C LEU A 147 -30.30 -6.35 5.89
N LEU A 148 -30.52 -7.68 5.91
CA LEU A 148 -29.69 -8.62 5.16
C LEU A 148 -29.75 -8.34 3.64
N ILE A 149 -30.93 -7.99 3.14
CA ILE A 149 -31.12 -7.61 1.73
C ILE A 149 -30.41 -6.27 1.44
N LEU A 150 -30.43 -5.32 2.38
CA LEU A 150 -29.75 -4.02 2.25
C LEU A 150 -28.22 -4.11 2.41
N ALA A 151 -27.71 -5.10 3.15
CA ALA A 151 -26.28 -5.33 3.34
C ALA A 151 -25.64 -6.10 2.18
N ALA A 152 -26.40 -6.97 1.50
CA ALA A 152 -25.92 -7.72 0.33
C ALA A 152 -25.26 -6.85 -0.77
N PRO A 153 -25.84 -5.71 -1.21
CA PRO A 153 -25.19 -4.86 -2.20
C PRO A 153 -23.91 -4.19 -1.67
N ILE A 154 -23.83 -3.86 -0.38
CA ILE A 154 -22.59 -3.36 0.24
C ILE A 154 -21.48 -4.41 0.11
N VAL A 155 -21.78 -5.66 0.48
CA VAL A 155 -20.83 -6.77 0.35
C VAL A 155 -20.43 -6.97 -1.11
N ALA A 156 -21.39 -7.00 -2.04
CA ALA A 156 -21.10 -7.18 -3.46
C ALA A 156 -20.23 -6.05 -4.03
N LEU A 157 -20.51 -4.78 -3.67
CA LEU A 157 -19.70 -3.63 -4.07
C LEU A 157 -18.27 -3.72 -3.52
N ASN A 158 -18.11 -4.07 -2.24
CA ASN A 158 -16.79 -4.21 -1.63
C ASN A 158 -16.00 -5.36 -2.25
N LEU A 159 -16.65 -6.50 -2.56
CA LEU A 159 -16.00 -7.61 -3.28
C LEU A 159 -15.58 -7.17 -4.69
N TYR A 160 -16.40 -6.42 -5.40
CA TYR A 160 -16.05 -5.87 -6.70
C TYR A 160 -14.86 -4.89 -6.61
N PHE A 161 -14.91 -3.93 -5.70
CA PHE A 161 -13.82 -2.97 -5.53
C PHE A 161 -12.51 -3.66 -5.17
N TYR A 162 -12.52 -4.59 -4.21
CA TYR A 162 -11.30 -5.23 -3.73
C TYR A 162 -10.74 -6.27 -4.72
N PHE A 163 -11.58 -7.18 -5.23
CA PHE A 163 -11.09 -8.32 -6.02
C PHE A 163 -11.11 -8.08 -7.54
N SER A 164 -11.86 -7.10 -8.02
CA SER A 164 -11.96 -6.81 -9.46
C SER A 164 -11.29 -5.50 -9.85
N LEU A 165 -11.60 -4.40 -9.16
CA LEU A 165 -11.08 -3.08 -9.50
C LEU A 165 -9.65 -2.87 -9.00
N GLU A 166 -9.40 -3.07 -7.71
CA GLU A 166 -8.09 -2.86 -7.09
C GLU A 166 -7.04 -3.84 -7.63
N ARG A 167 -7.47 -5.06 -7.98
CA ARG A 167 -6.63 -6.04 -8.68
C ARG A 167 -6.01 -5.48 -9.97
N LYS A 168 -6.62 -4.48 -10.61
CA LYS A 168 -6.16 -3.87 -11.86
C LYS A 168 -5.55 -2.48 -11.66
N ASN A 169 -5.31 -2.07 -10.41
CA ASN A 169 -4.79 -0.76 -10.08
C ASN A 169 -3.28 -0.66 -10.43
N VAL A 170 -3.00 -0.15 -11.63
CA VAL A 170 -1.62 0.08 -12.11
C VAL A 170 -0.89 1.12 -11.26
N ALA A 171 -1.61 2.14 -10.77
CA ALA A 171 -1.02 3.17 -9.94
C ALA A 171 -0.49 2.59 -8.61
N ALA A 172 -1.13 1.54 -8.07
CA ALA A 172 -0.61 0.83 -6.90
C ALA A 172 0.75 0.16 -7.18
N MET A 173 0.99 -0.36 -8.39
CA MET A 173 2.29 -0.94 -8.75
C MET A 173 3.43 0.08 -8.67
N ARG A 174 3.17 1.33 -9.09
CA ARG A 174 4.17 2.40 -9.09
C ARG A 174 4.66 2.75 -7.69
N VAL A 175 3.77 2.62 -6.70
CA VAL A 175 4.03 3.09 -5.33
C VAL A 175 4.39 1.97 -4.35
N MET A 176 4.09 0.69 -4.65
CA MET A 176 4.22 -0.42 -3.69
C MET A 176 5.42 -1.37 -3.89
N ALA A 177 6.55 -0.90 -4.46
CA ALA A 177 7.74 -1.75 -4.71
C ALA A 177 7.37 -3.12 -5.34
N TYR A 178 6.54 -3.07 -6.38
CA TYR A 178 5.83 -4.23 -6.92
C TYR A 178 6.75 -5.33 -7.46
N GLU A 179 7.73 -4.97 -8.29
CA GLU A 179 8.68 -5.93 -8.87
C GLU A 179 9.52 -6.67 -7.82
N PRO A 180 10.18 -6.01 -6.84
CA PRO A 180 10.89 -6.69 -5.76
C PRO A 180 10.01 -7.64 -4.98
N ARG A 181 8.75 -7.25 -4.73
CA ARG A 181 7.76 -8.11 -4.07
C ARG A 181 7.46 -9.35 -4.91
N LEU A 182 7.22 -9.21 -6.21
CA LEU A 182 6.98 -10.36 -7.09
C LEU A 182 8.16 -11.31 -7.13
N ILE A 183 9.37 -10.80 -7.30
CA ILE A 183 10.60 -11.60 -7.30
C ILE A 183 10.73 -12.31 -5.95
N GLY A 184 10.61 -11.57 -4.84
CA GLY A 184 10.71 -12.12 -3.49
C GLY A 184 9.67 -13.23 -3.23
N LEU A 185 8.40 -12.99 -3.58
CA LEU A 185 7.34 -14.00 -3.47
C LEU A 185 7.67 -15.25 -4.28
N ASP A 186 8.20 -15.09 -5.50
CA ASP A 186 8.56 -16.22 -6.35
C ASP A 186 9.74 -17.02 -5.79
N VAL A 187 10.73 -16.32 -5.24
CA VAL A 187 11.86 -16.93 -4.52
C VAL A 187 11.36 -17.72 -3.31
N GLY A 188 10.43 -17.16 -2.52
CA GLY A 188 9.90 -17.76 -1.29
C GLY A 188 8.82 -18.83 -1.48
N ARG A 189 8.45 -19.19 -2.72
CA ARG A 189 7.48 -20.28 -3.01
C ARG A 189 8.00 -21.66 -2.62
N ASP A 190 9.31 -21.83 -2.58
CA ASP A 190 10.02 -23.06 -2.26
C ASP A 190 11.37 -22.73 -1.60
N ASN A 191 12.08 -23.76 -1.15
CA ASN A 191 13.38 -23.62 -0.49
C ASN A 191 14.56 -23.92 -1.43
N LEU A 192 14.39 -23.76 -2.75
CA LEU A 192 15.47 -24.02 -3.69
C LEU A 192 16.50 -22.87 -3.69
N PRO A 193 17.80 -23.18 -3.83
CA PRO A 193 18.80 -22.17 -4.21
C PRO A 193 18.34 -21.38 -5.44
N VAL A 194 18.46 -20.04 -5.41
CA VAL A 194 17.99 -19.17 -6.50
C VAL A 194 19.10 -18.29 -7.03
N TRP A 195 19.18 -18.22 -8.35
CA TRP A 195 20.13 -17.41 -9.10
C TRP A 195 19.34 -16.30 -9.79
N LEU A 196 19.54 -15.07 -9.33
CA LEU A 196 18.92 -13.85 -9.83
C LEU A 196 19.87 -13.19 -10.83
N VAL A 197 19.47 -13.11 -12.09
CA VAL A 197 20.35 -12.61 -13.15
C VAL A 197 20.37 -11.08 -13.15
N ILE A 198 21.55 -10.51 -12.91
CA ILE A 198 21.81 -9.07 -12.96
C ILE A 198 22.35 -8.68 -14.36
N PRO A 199 22.19 -7.42 -14.81
CA PRO A 199 21.45 -6.33 -14.18
C PRO A 199 19.92 -6.46 -14.31
N ASP A 200 19.41 -7.44 -15.07
CA ASP A 200 18.01 -7.59 -15.45
C ASP A 200 17.04 -7.47 -14.26
N VAL A 201 17.22 -8.28 -13.22
CA VAL A 201 16.33 -8.28 -12.03
C VAL A 201 16.48 -7.06 -11.13
N LEU A 202 17.54 -6.28 -11.27
CA LEU A 202 17.79 -5.05 -10.51
C LEU A 202 17.45 -3.77 -11.28
N THR A 203 17.22 -3.89 -12.58
CA THR A 203 16.80 -2.79 -13.43
C THR A 203 15.30 -2.61 -13.28
N GLN A 204 14.83 -1.46 -12.83
CA GLN A 204 13.40 -1.22 -12.63
C GLN A 204 12.71 -1.03 -13.99
N THR A 205 11.49 -1.56 -14.16
CA THR A 205 10.71 -1.22 -15.36
C THR A 205 10.20 0.21 -15.23
N GLU A 206 10.39 1.03 -16.25
CA GLU A 206 9.79 2.35 -16.30
C GLU A 206 8.26 2.20 -16.42
N LEU A 207 7.56 2.44 -15.31
CA LEU A 207 6.10 2.41 -15.28
C LEU A 207 5.56 3.78 -15.70
N HIS A 208 5.30 3.96 -16.99
CA HIS A 208 4.66 5.18 -17.49
C HIS A 208 3.17 5.25 -17.14
N SER A 209 2.69 6.47 -16.95
CA SER A 209 1.27 6.85 -16.86
C SER A 209 0.47 6.31 -18.04
N LYS A 210 -0.56 5.50 -17.79
CA LYS A 210 -1.51 5.13 -18.84
C LYS A 210 -2.45 6.30 -19.14
N PRO A 211 -2.93 6.47 -20.39
CA PRO A 211 -3.87 7.54 -20.73
C PRO A 211 -5.15 7.58 -19.89
N ALA A 212 -5.57 6.44 -19.34
CA ALA A 212 -6.77 6.32 -18.50
C ALA A 212 -6.54 6.69 -17.01
N GLU A 213 -5.30 6.99 -16.60
CA GLU A 213 -4.98 7.35 -15.21
C GLU A 213 -5.12 8.86 -14.99
N GLU A 214 -6.24 9.27 -14.42
CA GLU A 214 -6.53 10.68 -14.12
C GLU A 214 -5.49 11.32 -13.19
N TYR A 215 -4.94 10.55 -12.24
CA TYR A 215 -4.05 11.03 -11.18
C TYR A 215 -2.60 10.59 -11.36
N ALA A 216 -2.17 10.35 -12.58
CA ALA A 216 -0.85 9.77 -12.83
C ALA A 216 0.30 10.64 -12.26
N ASN A 217 0.17 11.97 -12.32
CA ASN A 217 1.15 12.91 -11.75
C ASN A 217 1.18 12.90 -10.21
N ALA A 218 0.08 12.49 -9.56
CA ALA A 218 0.04 12.28 -8.12
C ALA A 218 0.65 10.92 -7.74
N ASN A 219 0.97 10.03 -8.67
CA ASN A 219 1.50 8.71 -8.34
C ASN A 219 2.92 8.55 -8.91
N PRO A 220 3.91 9.29 -8.37
CA PRO A 220 5.28 9.18 -8.84
C PRO A 220 5.78 7.74 -8.63
N ALA A 221 6.50 7.23 -9.62
CA ALA A 221 7.13 5.92 -9.52
C ALA A 221 8.17 5.92 -8.39
N VAL A 222 8.14 4.87 -7.56
CA VAL A 222 9.15 4.66 -6.53
C VAL A 222 10.40 4.06 -7.17
N LEU A 223 11.37 4.93 -7.43
CA LEU A 223 12.69 4.52 -7.91
C LEU A 223 13.60 4.25 -6.72
N LEU A 224 14.08 3.01 -6.59
CA LEU A 224 14.96 2.58 -5.52
C LEU A 224 16.37 2.43 -6.07
N PRO A 225 17.41 2.89 -5.33
CA PRO A 225 18.77 2.48 -5.59
C PRO A 225 18.91 0.95 -5.60
N ALA A 226 19.82 0.42 -6.42
CA ALA A 226 20.02 -1.02 -6.59
C ALA A 226 20.22 -1.78 -5.27
N ALA A 227 20.89 -1.17 -4.29
CA ALA A 227 21.07 -1.76 -2.96
C ALA A 227 19.73 -1.92 -2.19
N LEU A 228 18.84 -0.93 -2.25
CA LEU A 228 17.51 -1.01 -1.62
C LEU A 228 16.59 -1.98 -2.38
N TRP A 229 16.73 -2.05 -3.71
CA TRP A 229 16.01 -3.03 -4.52
C TRP A 229 16.42 -4.47 -4.17
N LYS A 230 17.73 -4.71 -4.05
CA LYS A 230 18.30 -5.99 -3.58
C LYS A 230 17.77 -6.35 -2.20
N LEU A 231 17.81 -5.40 -1.25
CA LEU A 231 17.29 -5.58 0.10
C LEU A 231 15.79 -5.93 0.11
N ALA A 232 15.00 -5.24 -0.71
CA ALA A 232 13.57 -5.51 -0.83
C ALA A 232 13.30 -6.94 -1.31
N ILE A 233 14.04 -7.42 -2.33
CA ILE A 233 13.94 -8.82 -2.80
C ILE A 233 14.30 -9.81 -1.66
N ILE A 234 15.40 -9.57 -0.95
CA ILE A 234 15.83 -10.40 0.19
C ILE A 234 14.74 -10.46 1.26
N ASN A 235 14.17 -9.32 1.62
CA ASN A 235 13.14 -9.24 2.65
C ASN A 235 11.84 -9.94 2.21
N PHE A 236 11.33 -9.64 1.01
CA PHE A 236 10.09 -10.25 0.50
C PHE A 236 10.21 -11.75 0.23
N SER A 237 11.43 -12.28 0.05
CA SER A 237 11.66 -13.72 -0.07
C SER A 237 11.68 -14.48 1.25
N GLY A 238 11.66 -13.78 2.39
CA GLY A 238 11.83 -14.41 3.71
C GLY A 238 13.25 -14.91 3.97
N ARG A 239 14.23 -14.49 3.17
CA ARG A 239 15.65 -14.90 3.29
C ARG A 239 16.51 -13.89 4.02
N TYR A 240 15.90 -12.83 4.54
CA TYR A 240 16.57 -11.89 5.43
C TYR A 240 16.79 -12.54 6.79
N ASP A 241 18.05 -12.60 7.23
CA ASP A 241 18.43 -13.11 8.54
C ASP A 241 18.55 -11.96 9.53
N ILE A 242 17.65 -11.95 10.53
CA ILE A 242 17.62 -10.93 11.59
C ILE A 242 18.83 -11.00 12.53
N HIS A 243 19.59 -12.10 12.50
CA HIS A 243 20.80 -12.27 13.30
C HIS A 243 22.07 -11.79 12.59
N GLN A 244 21.97 -11.46 11.30
CA GLN A 244 23.06 -10.92 10.50
C GLN A 244 22.95 -9.40 10.36
N THR A 245 24.08 -8.76 10.11
CA THR A 245 24.13 -7.33 9.76
C THR A 245 23.49 -7.08 8.40
N LEU A 246 23.14 -5.82 8.13
CA LEU A 246 22.64 -5.40 6.81
C LEU A 246 23.66 -5.71 5.70
N SER A 247 24.95 -5.47 5.96
CA SER A 247 26.03 -5.74 5.00
C SER A 247 26.17 -7.23 4.70
N GLU A 248 26.06 -8.10 5.70
CA GLU A 248 26.13 -9.55 5.52
C GLU A 248 24.94 -10.07 4.70
N ASN A 249 23.72 -9.64 5.04
CA ASN A 249 22.52 -9.97 4.26
C ASN A 249 22.64 -9.51 2.80
N LEU A 250 23.23 -8.34 2.55
CA LEU A 250 23.43 -7.82 1.20
C LEU A 250 24.54 -8.54 0.45
N ALA A 251 25.59 -9.01 1.12
CA ALA A 251 26.71 -9.72 0.49
C ALA A 251 26.38 -11.19 0.21
N HIS A 252 25.76 -11.88 1.18
CA HIS A 252 25.55 -13.32 1.19
C HIS A 252 24.14 -13.69 1.67
N PRO A 253 23.09 -13.30 0.92
CA PRO A 253 21.74 -13.67 1.29
C PRO A 253 21.54 -15.19 1.21
N LYS A 254 20.78 -15.74 2.16
CA LYS A 254 20.58 -17.19 2.31
C LYS A 254 20.07 -17.85 1.03
N ASP A 255 20.82 -18.84 0.53
CA ASP A 255 20.51 -19.63 -0.67
C ASP A 255 20.21 -18.80 -1.94
N MET A 256 20.62 -17.52 -1.97
CA MET A 256 20.28 -16.57 -3.02
C MET A 256 21.54 -15.92 -3.59
N TYR A 257 21.66 -15.96 -4.92
CA TYR A 257 22.86 -15.55 -5.64
C TYR A 257 22.48 -14.53 -6.70
N PHE A 258 23.13 -13.37 -6.71
CA PHE A 258 22.97 -12.36 -7.75
C PHE A 258 24.13 -12.52 -8.72
N VAL A 259 23.85 -12.92 -9.95
CA VAL A 259 24.86 -13.41 -10.91
C VAL A 259 24.78 -12.71 -12.25
N GLU A 260 25.93 -12.42 -12.85
CA GLU A 260 26.00 -11.90 -14.22
C GLU A 260 25.57 -12.98 -15.24
N PRO A 261 25.05 -12.61 -16.41
CA PRO A 261 24.55 -13.57 -17.40
C PRO A 261 25.66 -14.51 -17.91
N SER A 262 26.91 -14.03 -17.93
CA SER A 262 28.09 -14.81 -18.32
C SER A 262 28.40 -15.98 -17.37
N VAL A 263 27.94 -15.92 -16.11
CA VAL A 263 28.13 -17.02 -15.16
C VAL A 263 27.25 -18.22 -15.56
N LEU A 264 26.08 -17.97 -16.14
CA LEU A 264 25.16 -19.02 -16.61
C LEU A 264 25.70 -19.78 -17.81
N THR A 265 26.52 -19.15 -18.64
CA THR A 265 27.16 -19.81 -19.78
C THR A 265 28.41 -20.58 -19.37
N ALA A 266 29.06 -20.21 -18.25
CA ALA A 266 30.21 -20.90 -17.69
C ALA A 266 29.84 -22.19 -16.92
N GLY A 267 28.63 -22.27 -16.37
CA GLY A 267 28.13 -23.48 -15.71
C GLY A 267 26.78 -23.27 -15.01
N LEU A 268 25.96 -24.32 -14.96
CA LEU A 268 24.69 -24.33 -14.24
C LEU A 268 24.88 -24.74 -12.77
N PRO A 269 23.92 -24.41 -11.89
CA PRO A 269 23.92 -24.90 -10.52
C PRO A 269 24.02 -26.43 -10.48
N GLN A 270 24.87 -26.96 -9.60
CA GLN A 270 24.98 -28.40 -9.36
C GLN A 270 23.82 -28.82 -8.44
N GLY A 271 22.76 -29.38 -9.01
CA GLY A 271 21.56 -29.84 -8.29
C GLY A 271 20.34 -28.92 -8.43
N PRO A 272 19.25 -29.20 -7.68
CA PRO A 272 17.99 -28.47 -7.83
C PRO A 272 18.13 -26.99 -7.52
N ALA A 273 17.78 -26.13 -8.47
CA ALA A 273 17.91 -24.68 -8.35
C ALA A 273 16.92 -23.94 -9.25
N LYS A 274 16.70 -22.65 -8.94
CA LYS A 274 15.90 -21.74 -9.77
C LYS A 274 16.78 -20.66 -10.37
N ILE A 275 16.49 -20.28 -11.60
CA ILE A 275 17.08 -19.12 -12.25
C ILE A 275 15.94 -18.15 -12.60
N ILE A 276 16.06 -16.91 -12.16
CA ILE A 276 15.04 -15.87 -12.37
C ILE A 276 15.68 -14.68 -13.08
N PHE A 277 15.05 -14.25 -14.17
CA PHE A 277 15.47 -13.12 -14.99
C PHE A 277 14.25 -12.39 -15.58
N LYS A 278 14.45 -11.18 -16.12
CA LYS A 278 13.35 -10.45 -16.77
C LYS A 278 12.94 -11.11 -18.08
N SER A 279 11.63 -11.21 -18.28
CA SER A 279 11.07 -11.65 -19.56
C SER A 279 11.42 -10.64 -20.65
N GLY A 280 11.87 -11.12 -21.81
CA GLY A 280 12.32 -10.27 -22.92
C GLY A 280 13.79 -10.40 -23.28
N ASN A 281 14.58 -11.16 -22.51
CA ASN A 281 15.96 -11.50 -22.85
C ASN A 281 16.02 -12.81 -23.68
N PRO A 282 16.14 -12.75 -25.03
CA PRO A 282 16.00 -13.92 -25.89
C PRO A 282 17.16 -14.92 -25.76
N GLU A 283 18.31 -14.50 -25.24
CA GLU A 283 19.46 -15.38 -25.00
C GLU A 283 19.25 -16.21 -23.73
N LEU A 284 18.82 -15.56 -22.65
CA LEU A 284 18.49 -16.25 -21.39
C LEU A 284 17.30 -17.19 -21.57
N THR A 285 16.25 -16.77 -22.28
CA THR A 285 15.10 -17.62 -22.58
C THR A 285 15.53 -18.87 -23.35
N ARG A 286 16.31 -18.74 -24.43
CA ARG A 286 16.81 -19.92 -25.18
C ARG A 286 17.67 -20.85 -24.33
N THR A 287 18.48 -20.28 -23.43
CA THR A 287 19.34 -21.06 -22.53
C THR A 287 18.50 -21.82 -21.50
N ALA A 288 17.49 -21.16 -20.91
CA ALA A 288 16.54 -21.76 -19.99
C ALA A 288 15.73 -22.89 -20.66
N ASP A 289 15.17 -22.64 -21.85
CA ASP A 289 14.36 -23.64 -22.57
C ASP A 289 15.16 -24.91 -22.93
N ARG A 290 16.46 -24.77 -23.17
CA ARG A 290 17.33 -25.90 -23.49
C ARG A 290 17.70 -26.74 -22.27
N LEU A 291 17.84 -26.12 -21.10
CA LEU A 291 18.53 -26.72 -19.96
C LEU A 291 17.65 -26.92 -18.73
N ALA A 292 16.55 -26.19 -18.59
CA ALA A 292 15.66 -26.28 -17.44
C ALA A 292 14.69 -27.46 -17.56
N GLY A 293 14.37 -28.06 -16.41
CA GLY A 293 13.31 -29.08 -16.34
C GLY A 293 11.91 -28.48 -16.48
N SER A 294 11.75 -27.20 -16.14
CA SER A 294 10.54 -26.44 -16.41
C SER A 294 10.83 -24.94 -16.51
N VAL A 295 10.16 -24.27 -17.44
CA VAL A 295 10.19 -22.81 -17.58
C VAL A 295 8.77 -22.27 -17.43
N ARG A 296 8.59 -21.27 -16.58
CA ARG A 296 7.30 -20.58 -16.43
C ARG A 296 7.44 -19.06 -16.45
N PRO A 297 6.55 -18.34 -17.13
CA PRO A 297 6.46 -16.90 -17.01
C PRO A 297 5.78 -16.51 -15.69
N VAL A 298 6.21 -15.39 -15.11
CA VAL A 298 5.51 -14.67 -14.04
C VAL A 298 4.97 -13.39 -14.66
N PRO A 299 3.64 -13.26 -14.83
CA PRO A 299 3.06 -12.06 -15.38
C PRO A 299 3.06 -10.91 -14.37
N ASP A 300 3.01 -9.69 -14.87
CA ASP A 300 2.65 -8.51 -14.09
C ASP A 300 1.14 -8.46 -13.78
N ILE A 301 0.68 -7.34 -13.20
CA ILE A 301 -0.73 -7.14 -12.83
C ILE A 301 -1.67 -7.08 -14.04
N LEU A 302 -1.12 -6.79 -15.22
CA LEU A 302 -1.83 -6.68 -16.49
C LEU A 302 -1.87 -8.01 -17.24
N GLY A 303 -1.14 -9.02 -16.77
CA GLY A 303 -1.02 -10.31 -17.44
C GLY A 303 0.15 -10.38 -18.42
N GLU A 304 0.98 -9.34 -18.52
CA GLU A 304 2.12 -9.30 -19.42
C GLU A 304 3.33 -10.04 -18.79
N PRO A 305 4.10 -10.84 -19.54
CA PRO A 305 5.26 -11.53 -19.00
C PRO A 305 6.30 -10.55 -18.44
N LEU A 306 6.53 -10.59 -17.12
CA LEU A 306 7.49 -9.71 -16.44
C LEU A 306 8.79 -10.43 -16.11
N LEU A 307 8.68 -11.63 -15.55
CA LEU A 307 9.83 -12.47 -15.19
C LEU A 307 9.70 -13.85 -15.83
N THR A 308 10.83 -14.49 -16.06
CA THR A 308 10.90 -15.90 -16.44
C THR A 308 11.59 -16.65 -15.32
N VAL A 309 10.99 -17.77 -14.90
CA VAL A 309 11.50 -18.65 -13.86
C VAL A 309 11.81 -19.99 -14.49
N ALA A 310 13.08 -20.37 -14.44
CA ALA A 310 13.59 -21.63 -14.96
C ALA A 310 14.02 -22.51 -13.78
N GLU A 311 13.38 -23.67 -13.63
CA GLU A 311 13.68 -24.62 -12.56
C GLU A 311 14.51 -25.79 -13.11
N PHE A 312 15.59 -26.09 -12.42
CA PHE A 312 16.52 -27.16 -12.71
C PHE A 312 16.34 -28.25 -11.64
N ARG A 313 16.34 -29.52 -12.06
CA ARG A 313 16.20 -30.68 -11.18
C ARG A 313 17.48 -31.47 -11.16
#